data_AF-A0A5C6ZBD3-F1
#
_entry.id   AF-A0A5C6ZBD3-F1
#
_cell.length_a   1.000
_cell.length_b   1.000
_cell.length_c   1.000
_cell.angle_alpha   90.00
_cell.angle_beta   90.00
_cell.angle_gamma   90.00
#
_symmetry.space_group_name_H-M   'P 1'
#
loop_
_entity.id
_entity.type
_entity.pdbx_description
1 polymer ?
#
loop_
_entity_poly.entity_id
_entity_poly.type
_entity_poly.pdbx_seq_one_letter_code
_entity_poly.pdbx_strand_id
1 'polypeptide(L)'
;MNENEEAPTAAEPDCVDLAAWCLAACRVATFRAPPWERLVTSPTWIAALLLGHLLLAFGVQRLAIDGPARLYWPAVLNGWAATVLWIWISWIAVRAARQRPGAAAAPDTSVVLTLVMANSALISVAVSLLLVPLLRLIGPLESWPLGARWGVWLLPMMWLLATATGLLWRVIPSAAPRAFAGLVALAAVAIAGWLQPAMFWWPDPSAKTTGTAATDEDAATDPGLKLTEAVLAAQPRLIAEALDALPRSEPDRIKVYAVTYAPYAIEDVFKRESAVVAQAMAARFGAGDRTSSW
;
A
#
# COMPACT_ATOMS: atom_id res chain seq x y z
N MET A 1 -41.88 26.63 -50.64
CA MET A 1 -41.29 25.28 -50.49
C MET A 1 -39.98 25.52 -49.76
N ASN A 2 -39.98 25.37 -48.44
CA ASN A 2 -38.80 25.66 -47.61
C ASN A 2 -37.96 24.39 -47.55
N GLU A 3 -36.84 24.39 -48.25
CA GLU A 3 -35.81 23.37 -48.10
C GLU A 3 -35.02 23.74 -46.84
N ASN A 4 -35.22 22.95 -45.78
CA ASN A 4 -34.36 22.96 -44.61
C ASN A 4 -33.00 22.36 -45.05
N GLU A 5 -32.02 23.22 -45.27
CA GLU A 5 -30.60 22.83 -45.27
C GLU A 5 -30.25 22.34 -43.86
N GLU A 6 -30.34 21.03 -43.64
CA GLU A 6 -29.64 20.38 -42.53
C GLU A 6 -28.14 20.59 -42.72
N ALA A 7 -27.58 21.51 -41.93
CA ALA A 7 -26.14 21.65 -41.79
C ALA A 7 -25.53 20.31 -41.39
N PRO A 8 -24.39 19.89 -41.99
CA PRO A 8 -23.74 18.65 -41.61
C PRO A 8 -23.32 18.74 -40.13
N THR A 9 -23.92 17.87 -39.31
CA THR A 9 -23.51 17.61 -37.93
C THR A 9 -22.02 17.28 -37.95
N ALA A 10 -21.20 18.20 -37.43
CA ALA A 10 -19.78 17.98 -37.27
C ALA A 10 -19.57 16.67 -36.48
N ALA A 11 -18.88 15.71 -37.10
CA ALA A 11 -18.59 14.43 -36.48
C ALA A 11 -17.87 14.67 -35.13
N GLU A 12 -18.50 14.23 -34.03
CA GLU A 12 -17.84 14.19 -32.73
C GLU A 12 -16.57 13.33 -32.85
N PRO A 13 -15.40 13.80 -32.38
CA PRO A 13 -14.22 12.96 -32.33
C PRO A 13 -14.44 11.87 -31.26
N ASP A 14 -15.04 10.75 -31.68
CA ASP A 14 -15.49 9.66 -30.81
C ASP A 14 -14.36 8.79 -30.23
N CYS A 15 -13.12 8.98 -30.68
CA CYS A 15 -12.01 8.11 -30.32
C CYS A 15 -11.01 8.79 -29.37
N VAL A 16 -10.72 8.10 -28.26
CA VAL A 16 -9.71 8.51 -27.29
C VAL A 16 -8.32 8.35 -27.90
N ASP A 17 -7.58 9.46 -28.04
CA ASP A 17 -6.18 9.45 -28.50
C ASP A 17 -5.24 9.05 -27.35
N LEU A 18 -4.80 7.80 -27.36
CA LEU A 18 -3.87 7.26 -26.38
C LEU A 18 -2.54 8.03 -26.33
N ALA A 19 -2.01 8.46 -27.47
CA ALA A 19 -0.73 9.16 -27.52
C ALA A 19 -0.84 10.55 -26.90
N ALA A 20 -1.96 11.25 -27.14
CA ALA A 20 -2.25 12.52 -26.46
C ALA A 20 -2.35 12.33 -24.94
N TRP A 21 -3.00 11.26 -24.47
CA TRP A 21 -3.08 10.94 -23.04
C TRP A 21 -1.73 10.60 -22.41
N CYS A 22 -0.90 9.80 -23.08
CA CYS A 22 0.47 9.51 -22.63
C CYS A 22 1.33 10.78 -22.54
N LEU A 23 1.30 11.63 -23.58
CA LEU A 23 2.02 12.91 -23.60
C LEU A 23 1.52 13.83 -22.48
N ALA A 24 0.22 13.89 -22.26
CA ALA A 24 -0.38 14.70 -21.20
C ALA A 24 0.05 14.20 -19.81
N ALA A 25 0.04 12.88 -19.57
CA ALA A 25 0.53 12.28 -18.34
C ALA A 25 2.02 12.59 -18.12
N CYS A 26 2.88 12.45 -19.15
CA CYS A 26 4.30 12.82 -19.06
C CYS A 26 4.50 14.31 -18.75
N ARG A 27 3.69 15.19 -19.35
CA ARG A 27 3.72 16.63 -19.05
C ARG A 27 3.33 16.89 -17.60
N VAL A 28 2.25 16.28 -17.10
CA VAL A 28 1.85 16.41 -15.69
C VAL A 28 2.95 15.89 -14.76
N ALA A 29 3.52 14.72 -15.06
CA ALA A 29 4.62 14.13 -14.30
C ALA A 29 5.89 14.99 -14.26
N THR A 30 6.06 15.90 -15.22
CA THR A 30 7.18 16.85 -15.30
C THR A 30 6.77 18.29 -14.97
N PHE A 31 5.62 18.47 -14.30
CA PHE A 31 5.07 19.78 -13.91
C PHE A 31 4.91 20.74 -15.10
N ARG A 32 4.52 20.24 -16.28
CA ARG A 32 4.19 21.01 -17.49
C ARG A 32 2.69 20.97 -17.78
N ALA A 33 2.15 22.03 -18.39
CA ALA A 33 0.71 22.13 -18.64
C ALA A 33 0.25 21.08 -19.67
N PRO A 34 -0.82 20.32 -19.39
CA PRO A 34 -1.36 19.36 -20.34
C PRO A 34 -2.05 20.10 -21.51
N PRO A 35 -2.10 19.50 -22.71
CA PRO A 35 -2.79 20.07 -23.85
C PRO A 35 -4.31 19.87 -23.71
N TRP A 36 -4.96 20.70 -22.88
CA TRP A 36 -6.38 20.57 -22.51
C TRP A 36 -7.34 20.35 -23.69
N GLU A 37 -7.14 21.08 -24.79
CA GLU A 37 -8.01 21.08 -25.97
C GLU A 37 -7.98 19.76 -26.76
N ARG A 38 -6.96 18.92 -26.56
CA ARG A 38 -6.81 17.64 -27.28
C ARG A 38 -7.32 16.44 -26.48
N LEU A 39 -7.77 16.66 -25.25
CA LEU A 39 -8.12 15.59 -24.33
C LEU A 39 -9.62 15.36 -24.33
N VAL A 40 -10.05 14.39 -25.12
CA VAL A 40 -11.39 13.81 -25.04
C VAL A 40 -11.34 12.63 -24.08
N THR A 41 -12.34 12.55 -23.20
CA THR A 41 -12.48 11.45 -22.23
C THR A 41 -13.84 10.80 -22.39
N SER A 42 -13.88 9.50 -22.16
CA SER A 42 -15.09 8.70 -22.14
C SER A 42 -15.17 7.93 -20.81
N PRO A 43 -16.37 7.58 -20.33
CA PRO A 43 -16.52 6.73 -19.14
C PRO A 43 -15.80 5.38 -19.29
N THR A 44 -15.77 4.83 -20.50
CA THR A 44 -15.06 3.58 -20.81
C THR A 44 -13.55 3.72 -20.65
N TRP A 45 -12.98 4.88 -20.98
CA TRP A 45 -11.56 5.15 -20.78
C TRP A 45 -11.18 5.28 -19.30
N ILE A 46 -12.01 5.96 -18.51
CA ILE A 46 -11.81 6.05 -17.05
C ILE A 46 -11.86 4.65 -16.43
N ALA A 47 -12.84 3.83 -16.84
CA ALA A 47 -12.94 2.44 -16.38
C ALA A 47 -11.73 1.59 -16.82
N ALA A 48 -11.24 1.77 -18.05
CA ALA A 48 -10.06 1.09 -18.56
C ALA A 48 -8.78 1.48 -17.79
N LEU A 49 -8.60 2.76 -17.46
CA LEU A 49 -7.47 3.22 -16.64
C LEU A 49 -7.54 2.69 -15.21
N LEU A 50 -8.72 2.68 -14.59
CA LEU A 50 -8.93 2.09 -13.27
C LEU A 50 -8.61 0.59 -13.27
N LEU A 51 -9.14 -0.14 -14.26
CA LEU A 51 -8.86 -1.56 -14.41
C LEU A 51 -7.37 -1.81 -14.66
N GLY A 52 -6.75 -1.02 -15.54
CA GLY A 52 -5.31 -1.09 -15.82
C GLY A 52 -4.46 -0.86 -14.56
N HIS A 53 -4.85 0.09 -13.72
CA HIS A 53 -4.17 0.35 -12.45
C HIS A 53 -4.30 -0.84 -11.47
N LEU A 54 -5.50 -1.42 -11.37
CA LEU A 54 -5.73 -2.62 -10.54
C LEU A 54 -4.93 -3.82 -11.04
N LEU A 55 -4.96 -4.09 -12.35
CA LEU A 55 -4.21 -5.19 -12.97
C LEU A 55 -2.70 -5.01 -12.80
N LEU A 56 -2.21 -3.78 -12.92
CA LEU A 56 -0.80 -3.47 -12.67
C LEU A 56 -0.43 -3.75 -11.21
N ALA A 57 -1.18 -3.22 -10.25
CA ALA A 57 -0.92 -3.44 -8.82
C ALA A 57 -0.96 -4.94 -8.47
N PHE A 58 -1.97 -5.65 -8.98
CA PHE A 58 -2.15 -7.08 -8.83
C PHE A 58 -0.97 -7.89 -9.40
N GLY A 59 -0.54 -7.56 -10.63
CA GLY A 59 0.57 -8.22 -11.30
C GLY A 59 1.91 -7.95 -10.62
N VAL A 60 2.18 -6.71 -10.24
CA VAL A 60 3.43 -6.30 -9.57
C VAL A 60 3.56 -6.97 -8.21
N GLN A 61 2.49 -7.02 -7.41
CA GLN A 61 2.52 -7.75 -6.13
C GLN A 61 2.77 -9.24 -6.35
N ARG A 62 2.17 -9.86 -7.36
CA ARG A 62 2.43 -11.26 -7.67
C ARG A 62 3.89 -11.49 -8.07
N LEU A 63 4.46 -10.60 -8.89
CA LEU A 63 5.85 -10.68 -9.35
C LEU A 63 6.86 -10.42 -8.23
N ALA A 64 6.47 -9.72 -7.16
CA ALA A 64 7.31 -9.47 -6.01
C ALA A 64 7.38 -10.67 -5.03
N ILE A 65 6.45 -11.62 -5.11
CA ILE A 65 6.43 -12.81 -4.24
C ILE A 65 7.03 -14.01 -4.98
N ASP A 66 8.08 -14.58 -4.42
CA ASP A 66 8.64 -15.86 -4.88
C ASP A 66 7.86 -17.04 -4.29
N GLY A 67 7.52 -17.99 -5.17
CA GLY A 67 6.73 -19.17 -4.80
C GLY A 67 5.22 -18.96 -4.89
N PRO A 68 4.42 -19.84 -4.27
CA PRO A 68 2.97 -19.77 -4.31
C PRO A 68 2.45 -18.70 -3.34
N ALA A 69 1.37 -18.05 -3.77
CA ALA A 69 0.72 -16.98 -3.06
C ALA A 69 -0.79 -17.25 -2.98
N ARG A 70 -1.40 -16.82 -1.88
CA ARG A 70 -2.85 -16.85 -1.66
C ARG A 70 -3.47 -15.53 -2.06
N LEU A 71 -4.55 -15.61 -2.81
CA LEU A 71 -5.33 -14.44 -3.23
C LEU A 71 -6.32 -14.06 -2.14
N TYR A 72 -6.25 -12.81 -1.69
CA TYR A 72 -7.20 -12.20 -0.77
C TYR A 72 -8.17 -11.29 -1.52
N TRP A 73 -9.25 -11.88 -2.04
CA TRP A 73 -10.28 -11.17 -2.82
C TRP A 73 -10.91 -9.94 -2.14
N PRO A 74 -11.16 -9.92 -0.81
CA PRO A 74 -11.72 -8.72 -0.17
C PRO A 74 -10.84 -7.47 -0.31
N ALA A 75 -9.54 -7.60 -0.61
CA ALA A 75 -8.68 -6.44 -0.90
C ALA A 75 -9.16 -5.63 -2.11
N VAL A 76 -9.87 -6.23 -3.07
CA VAL A 76 -10.44 -5.50 -4.22
C VAL A 76 -11.52 -4.51 -3.79
N LEU A 77 -12.23 -4.82 -2.72
CA LEU A 77 -13.24 -3.91 -2.14
C LEU A 77 -12.60 -2.88 -1.21
N ASN A 78 -11.29 -2.98 -0.93
CA ASN A 78 -10.54 -2.03 -0.13
C ASN A 78 -9.84 -0.99 -1.03
N GLY A 79 -9.52 0.18 -0.49
CA GLY A 79 -8.73 1.21 -1.20
C GLY A 79 -9.53 2.19 -2.08
N TRP A 80 -10.86 2.12 -2.10
CA TRP A 80 -11.69 3.06 -2.88
C TRP A 80 -11.78 4.47 -2.32
N ALA A 81 -11.50 4.66 -1.01
CA ALA A 81 -11.58 5.96 -0.36
C ALA A 81 -10.68 7.02 -1.02
N ALA A 82 -9.45 6.66 -1.39
CA ALA A 82 -8.55 7.56 -2.10
C ALA A 82 -9.12 7.96 -3.48
N THR A 83 -9.69 7.02 -4.23
CA THR A 83 -10.34 7.27 -5.51
C THR A 83 -11.52 8.24 -5.36
N VAL A 84 -12.35 8.05 -4.34
CA VAL A 84 -13.48 8.96 -4.04
C VAL A 84 -12.98 10.36 -3.73
N LEU A 85 -11.90 10.51 -2.94
CA LEU A 85 -11.29 11.81 -2.66
C LEU A 85 -10.76 12.48 -3.93
N TRP A 86 -10.15 11.72 -4.86
CA TRP A 86 -9.70 12.26 -6.15
C TRP A 86 -10.85 12.74 -7.04
N ILE A 87 -11.95 12.00 -7.09
CA ILE A 87 -13.17 12.41 -7.79
C ILE A 87 -13.70 13.71 -7.19
N TRP A 88 -13.85 13.74 -5.86
CA TRP A 88 -14.40 14.88 -5.14
C TRP A 88 -13.54 16.14 -5.31
N ILE A 89 -12.22 16.03 -5.18
CA ILE A 89 -11.34 17.20 -5.32
C ILE A 89 -11.25 17.70 -6.76
N SER A 90 -11.31 16.79 -7.76
CA SER A 90 -11.36 17.18 -9.17
C SER A 90 -12.65 17.96 -9.48
N TRP A 91 -13.77 17.54 -8.90
CA TRP A 91 -15.04 18.24 -9.02
C TRP A 91 -14.99 19.63 -8.36
N ILE A 92 -14.47 19.73 -7.13
CA ILE A 92 -14.29 21.02 -6.43
C ILE A 92 -13.39 21.95 -7.24
N ALA A 93 -12.27 21.44 -7.77
CA ALA A 93 -11.31 22.24 -8.54
C ALA A 93 -11.95 22.88 -9.78
N VAL A 94 -12.67 22.09 -10.57
CA VAL A 94 -13.37 22.58 -11.76
C VAL A 94 -14.51 23.53 -11.38
N ARG A 95 -15.28 23.22 -10.34
CA ARG A 95 -16.35 24.09 -9.84
C ARG A 95 -15.80 25.45 -9.42
N ALA A 96 -14.69 25.48 -8.68
CA ALA A 96 -14.01 26.72 -8.27
C ALA A 96 -13.49 27.52 -9.47
N ALA A 97 -13.03 26.85 -10.54
CA ALA A 97 -12.61 27.52 -11.78
C ALA A 97 -13.79 28.16 -12.53
N ARG A 98 -14.93 27.47 -12.61
CA ARG A 98 -16.15 27.94 -13.31
C ARG A 98 -16.84 29.11 -12.62
N GLN A 99 -16.68 29.26 -11.32
CA GLN A 99 -17.28 30.36 -10.55
C GLN A 99 -16.58 31.72 -10.77
N ARG A 100 -15.48 31.76 -11.54
CA ARG A 100 -14.72 32.99 -11.77
C ARG A 100 -15.38 33.83 -12.89
N PRO A 101 -15.63 35.13 -12.68
CA PRO A 101 -16.12 36.02 -13.72
C PRO A 101 -15.13 36.08 -14.89
N GLY A 102 -15.61 35.88 -16.13
CA GLY A 102 -14.77 35.87 -17.33
C GLY A 102 -13.92 34.61 -17.54
N ALA A 103 -14.23 33.50 -16.83
CA ALA A 103 -13.55 32.24 -17.06
C ALA A 103 -13.81 31.72 -18.49
N ALA A 104 -12.76 31.67 -19.31
CA ALA A 104 -12.73 30.83 -20.50
C ALA A 104 -13.05 29.37 -20.11
N ALA A 105 -13.55 28.58 -21.07
CA ALA A 105 -14.01 27.21 -20.89
C ALA A 105 -13.08 26.39 -19.96
N ALA A 106 -13.49 26.24 -18.69
CA ALA A 106 -12.75 25.45 -17.72
C ALA A 106 -12.80 23.97 -18.14
N PRO A 107 -11.70 23.21 -17.97
CA PRO A 107 -11.68 21.80 -18.36
C PRO A 107 -12.76 21.03 -17.59
N ASP A 108 -13.30 19.99 -18.21
CA ASP A 108 -14.29 19.14 -17.56
C ASP A 108 -13.67 18.35 -16.40
N THR A 109 -14.50 18.08 -15.39
CA THR A 109 -14.11 17.29 -14.21
C THR A 109 -13.57 15.92 -14.60
N SER A 110 -14.18 15.29 -15.61
CA SER A 110 -13.75 14.01 -16.16
C SER A 110 -12.32 14.08 -16.71
N VAL A 111 -11.95 15.15 -17.43
CA VAL A 111 -10.59 15.34 -17.96
C VAL A 111 -9.58 15.50 -16.84
N VAL A 112 -9.88 16.32 -15.82
CA VAL A 112 -8.99 16.53 -14.66
C VAL A 112 -8.78 15.22 -13.89
N LEU A 113 -9.86 14.49 -13.60
CA LEU A 113 -9.80 13.20 -12.93
C LEU A 113 -8.99 12.18 -13.75
N THR A 114 -9.26 12.08 -15.05
CA THR A 114 -8.57 11.15 -15.96
C THR A 114 -7.07 11.48 -16.02
N LEU A 115 -6.69 12.76 -15.98
CA LEU A 115 -5.28 13.18 -15.93
C LEU A 115 -4.59 12.79 -14.63
N VAL A 116 -5.27 12.93 -13.48
CA VAL A 116 -4.74 12.46 -12.19
C VAL A 116 -4.50 10.94 -12.24
N MET A 117 -5.48 10.19 -12.77
CA MET A 117 -5.37 8.73 -12.92
C MET A 117 -4.27 8.32 -13.90
N ALA A 118 -4.20 8.94 -15.07
CA ALA A 118 -3.18 8.66 -16.07
C ALA A 118 -1.76 8.99 -15.56
N ASN A 119 -1.61 10.10 -14.84
CA ASN A 119 -0.35 10.44 -14.16
C ASN A 119 0.02 9.42 -13.09
N SER A 120 -0.94 9.00 -12.24
CA SER A 120 -0.73 7.94 -11.25
C SER A 120 -0.31 6.63 -11.90
N ALA A 121 -1.01 6.20 -12.95
CA ALA A 121 -0.68 4.99 -13.70
C ALA A 121 0.71 5.06 -14.34
N LEU A 122 1.09 6.19 -14.94
CA LEU A 122 2.42 6.40 -15.51
C LEU A 122 3.51 6.26 -14.45
N ILE A 123 3.34 6.89 -13.29
CA ILE A 123 4.28 6.80 -12.16
C ILE A 123 4.35 5.37 -11.66
N SER A 124 3.22 4.69 -11.48
CA SER A 124 3.19 3.29 -11.07
C SER A 124 3.92 2.38 -12.05
N VAL A 125 3.69 2.52 -13.37
CA VAL A 125 4.41 1.74 -14.39
C VAL A 125 5.90 1.99 -14.32
N ALA A 126 6.34 3.26 -14.26
CA ALA A 126 7.75 3.60 -14.18
C ALA A 126 8.42 3.03 -12.93
N VAL A 127 7.76 3.13 -11.78
CA VAL A 127 8.24 2.56 -10.52
C VAL A 127 8.30 1.04 -10.59
N SER A 128 7.27 0.38 -11.13
CA SER A 128 7.23 -1.07 -11.26
C SER A 128 8.31 -1.60 -12.20
N LEU A 129 8.53 -0.94 -13.35
CA LEU A 129 9.58 -1.29 -14.30
C LEU A 129 10.99 -1.13 -13.71
N LEU A 130 11.17 -0.24 -12.73
CA LEU A 130 12.42 -0.09 -12.00
C LEU A 130 12.54 -1.09 -10.83
N LEU A 131 11.51 -1.19 -10.01
CA LEU A 131 11.54 -1.89 -8.72
C LEU A 131 11.56 -3.41 -8.88
N VAL A 132 10.74 -3.95 -9.79
CA VAL A 132 10.67 -5.42 -10.01
C VAL A 132 12.03 -6.00 -10.39
N PRO A 133 12.76 -5.49 -11.41
CA PRO A 133 14.08 -6.02 -11.72
C PRO A 133 15.08 -5.75 -10.60
N LEU A 134 14.97 -4.62 -9.89
CA LEU A 134 15.88 -4.31 -8.78
C LEU A 134 15.75 -5.32 -7.63
N LEU A 135 14.52 -5.71 -7.29
CA LEU A 135 14.24 -6.79 -6.33
C LEU A 135 14.81 -8.14 -6.78
N ARG A 136 14.77 -8.42 -8.09
CA ARG A 136 15.30 -9.67 -8.67
C ARG A 136 16.83 -9.71 -8.71
N LEU A 137 17.48 -8.57 -8.88
CA LEU A 137 18.93 -8.47 -9.04
C LEU A 137 19.68 -8.25 -7.71
N ILE A 138 19.13 -7.42 -6.83
CA ILE A 138 19.77 -7.05 -5.54
C ILE A 138 19.25 -7.92 -4.40
N GLY A 139 18.07 -8.52 -4.56
CA GLY A 139 17.41 -9.31 -3.52
C GLY A 139 16.31 -8.52 -2.79
N PRO A 140 15.71 -9.13 -1.76
CA PRO A 140 14.50 -8.64 -1.11
C PRO A 140 14.72 -7.28 -0.41
N LEU A 141 13.67 -6.47 -0.32
CA LEU A 141 13.71 -5.08 0.15
C LEU A 141 14.22 -4.97 1.60
N GLU A 142 14.04 -6.02 2.39
CA GLU A 142 14.48 -6.20 3.78
C GLU A 142 16.02 -6.23 3.90
N SER A 143 16.73 -6.60 2.84
CA SER A 143 18.19 -6.62 2.81
C SER A 143 18.80 -5.25 2.47
N TRP A 144 18.00 -4.30 1.99
CA TRP A 144 18.50 -3.00 1.53
C TRP A 144 18.77 -2.04 2.69
N PRO A 145 19.69 -1.06 2.52
CA PRO A 145 19.91 0.00 3.49
C PRO A 145 18.61 0.73 3.84
N LEU A 146 18.46 1.12 5.11
CA LEU A 146 17.23 1.75 5.62
C LEU A 146 16.78 2.94 4.77
N GLY A 147 17.70 3.82 4.38
CA GLY A 147 17.39 4.98 3.54
C GLY A 147 16.88 4.60 2.15
N ALA A 148 17.40 3.53 1.53
CA ALA A 148 16.94 3.04 0.23
C ALA A 148 15.53 2.46 0.33
N ARG A 149 15.24 1.72 1.41
CA ARG A 149 13.91 1.14 1.68
C ARG A 149 12.85 2.23 1.79
N TRP A 150 13.12 3.27 2.58
CA TRP A 150 12.22 4.43 2.67
C TRP A 150 12.15 5.20 1.37
N GLY A 151 13.27 5.33 0.65
CA GLY A 151 13.34 6.02 -0.64
C GLY A 151 12.43 5.41 -1.69
N VAL A 152 12.43 4.07 -1.84
CA VAL A 152 11.55 3.34 -2.77
C VAL A 152 10.08 3.67 -2.55
N TRP A 153 9.70 3.97 -1.32
CA TRP A 153 8.32 4.10 -0.93
C TRP A 153 7.88 5.58 -0.84
N LEU A 154 8.68 6.43 -0.19
CA LEU A 154 8.40 7.86 -0.05
C LEU A 154 8.57 8.65 -1.35
N LEU A 155 9.62 8.35 -2.14
CA LEU A 155 9.89 9.12 -3.36
C LEU A 155 8.72 9.10 -4.35
N PRO A 156 8.17 7.94 -4.75
CA PRO A 156 7.04 7.94 -5.68
C PRO A 156 5.77 8.53 -5.06
N MET A 157 5.53 8.37 -3.76
CA MET A 157 4.38 8.99 -3.10
C MET A 157 4.48 10.51 -3.07
N MET A 158 5.65 11.05 -2.73
CA MET A 158 5.87 12.50 -2.74
C MET A 158 5.81 13.07 -4.17
N TRP A 159 6.31 12.32 -5.15
CA TRP A 159 6.23 12.71 -6.56
C TRP A 159 4.79 12.74 -7.07
N LEU A 160 4.00 11.70 -6.75
CA LEU A 160 2.58 11.63 -7.07
C LEU A 160 1.82 12.79 -6.43
N LEU A 161 2.04 13.04 -5.14
CA LEU A 161 1.42 14.15 -4.41
C LEU A 161 1.74 15.48 -5.07
N ALA A 162 3.02 15.73 -5.37
CA ALA A 162 3.47 17.00 -5.94
C ALA A 162 2.88 17.23 -7.34
N THR A 163 2.93 16.22 -8.22
CA THR A 163 2.42 16.32 -9.60
C THR A 163 0.90 16.47 -9.65
N ALA A 164 0.16 15.72 -8.82
CA ALA A 164 -1.29 15.85 -8.71
C ALA A 164 -1.70 17.22 -8.14
N THR A 165 -1.02 17.70 -7.09
CA THR A 165 -1.26 19.02 -6.51
C THR A 165 -0.95 20.14 -7.51
N GLY A 166 0.17 20.03 -8.23
CA GLY A 166 0.56 20.97 -9.28
C GLY A 166 -0.45 21.03 -10.43
N LEU A 167 -1.05 19.89 -10.80
CA LEU A 167 -2.15 19.83 -11.75
C LEU A 167 -3.40 20.55 -11.22
N LEU A 168 -3.84 20.24 -10.00
CA LEU A 168 -5.02 20.87 -9.39
C LEU A 168 -4.85 22.40 -9.25
N TRP A 169 -3.66 22.86 -8.86
CA TRP A 169 -3.37 24.29 -8.69
C TRP A 169 -3.43 25.10 -9.99
N ARG A 170 -3.27 24.46 -11.15
CA ARG A 170 -3.47 25.10 -12.46
C ARG A 170 -4.93 25.36 -12.79
N VAL A 171 -5.82 24.51 -12.27
CA VAL A 171 -7.26 24.65 -12.44
C VAL A 171 -7.81 25.63 -11.40
N ILE A 172 -7.33 25.54 -10.16
CA ILE A 172 -7.85 26.33 -9.04
C ILE A 172 -7.27 27.76 -9.08
N PRO A 173 -8.11 28.81 -9.05
CA PRO A 173 -7.65 30.19 -9.25
C PRO A 173 -7.02 30.86 -8.03
N SER A 174 -7.44 30.51 -6.80
CA SER A 174 -7.09 31.24 -5.57
C SER A 174 -6.35 30.38 -4.53
N ALA A 175 -5.61 31.03 -3.63
CA ALA A 175 -4.70 30.36 -2.70
C ALA A 175 -5.39 29.47 -1.66
N ALA A 176 -6.54 29.90 -1.10
CA ALA A 176 -7.27 29.12 -0.09
C ALA A 176 -7.78 27.76 -0.62
N PRO A 177 -8.53 27.67 -1.74
CA PRO A 177 -8.92 26.38 -2.29
C PRO A 177 -7.74 25.57 -2.83
N ARG A 178 -6.62 26.21 -3.22
CA ARG A 178 -5.37 25.48 -3.54
C ARG A 178 -4.80 24.78 -2.32
N ALA A 179 -4.72 25.46 -1.18
CA ALA A 179 -4.26 24.87 0.07
C ALA A 179 -5.17 23.71 0.51
N PHE A 180 -6.49 23.92 0.46
CA PHE A 180 -7.46 22.86 0.73
C PHE A 180 -7.30 21.66 -0.21
N ALA A 181 -7.14 21.89 -1.52
CA ALA A 181 -6.91 20.81 -2.47
C ALA A 181 -5.60 20.06 -2.24
N GLY A 182 -4.54 20.76 -1.81
CA GLY A 182 -3.28 20.13 -1.39
C GLY A 182 -3.47 19.24 -0.17
N LEU A 183 -4.25 19.68 0.83
CA LEU A 183 -4.55 18.87 2.01
C LEU A 183 -5.39 17.62 1.67
N VAL A 184 -6.39 17.75 0.79
CA VAL A 184 -7.19 16.60 0.34
C VAL A 184 -6.35 15.63 -0.51
N ALA A 185 -5.49 16.14 -1.38
CA ALA A 185 -4.55 15.33 -2.15
C ALA A 185 -3.57 14.57 -1.24
N LEU A 186 -3.04 15.24 -0.20
CA LEU A 186 -2.21 14.61 0.82
C LEU A 186 -2.98 13.50 1.55
N ALA A 187 -4.23 13.76 1.95
CA ALA A 187 -5.07 12.75 2.60
C ALA A 187 -5.33 11.55 1.68
N ALA A 188 -5.62 11.77 0.40
CA ALA A 188 -5.84 10.70 -0.58
C ALA A 188 -4.59 9.81 -0.75
N VAL A 189 -3.41 10.44 -0.85
CA VAL A 189 -2.12 9.72 -0.92
C VAL A 189 -1.82 8.98 0.38
N ALA A 190 -2.06 9.60 1.54
CA ALA A 190 -1.84 8.98 2.85
C ALA A 190 -2.75 7.76 3.07
N ILE A 191 -4.03 7.85 2.70
CA ILE A 191 -4.98 6.75 2.78
C ILE A 191 -4.54 5.59 1.88
N ALA A 192 -4.19 5.88 0.62
CA ALA A 192 -3.79 4.85 -0.34
C ALA A 192 -2.48 4.13 0.07
N GLY A 193 -1.51 4.85 0.62
CA GLY A 193 -0.21 4.28 0.98
C GLY A 193 -0.16 3.63 2.36
N TRP A 194 -0.72 4.28 3.39
CA TRP A 194 -0.58 3.81 4.78
C TRP A 194 -1.84 3.15 5.33
N LEU A 195 -3.01 3.77 5.12
CA LEU A 195 -4.20 3.40 5.90
C LEU A 195 -4.96 2.24 5.27
N GLN A 196 -5.00 2.20 3.94
CA GLN A 196 -5.68 1.17 3.17
C GLN A 196 -4.83 0.71 1.97
N PRO A 197 -3.58 0.25 2.18
CA PRO A 197 -2.82 -0.37 1.12
C PRO A 197 -3.55 -1.63 0.65
N ALA A 198 -3.88 -1.69 -0.64
CA ALA A 198 -4.54 -2.85 -1.22
C ALA A 198 -3.50 -3.99 -1.36
N MET A 199 -3.52 -4.97 -0.46
CA MET A 199 -2.68 -6.16 -0.51
C MET A 199 -3.48 -7.35 -1.04
N PHE A 200 -3.31 -7.67 -2.32
CA PHE A 200 -4.06 -8.74 -3.00
C PHE A 200 -3.46 -10.11 -2.73
N TRP A 201 -2.13 -10.18 -2.56
CA TRP A 201 -1.40 -11.43 -2.45
C TRP A 201 -0.69 -11.54 -1.11
N TRP A 202 -0.76 -12.75 -0.54
CA TRP A 202 -0.03 -13.14 0.66
C TRP A 202 0.83 -14.37 0.35
N PRO A 203 2.11 -14.41 0.72
CA PRO A 203 2.92 -15.63 0.57
C PRO A 203 2.23 -16.81 1.26
N ASP A 204 2.25 -18.00 0.65
CA ASP A 204 1.74 -19.20 1.30
C ASP A 204 2.86 -19.85 2.13
N PRO A 205 2.82 -19.74 3.48
CA PRO A 205 3.86 -20.34 4.33
C PRO A 205 3.87 -21.87 4.24
N SER A 206 2.76 -22.51 3.85
CA SER A 206 2.66 -23.98 3.80
C SER A 206 3.35 -24.63 2.60
N ALA A 207 3.78 -23.84 1.62
CA ALA A 207 4.39 -24.38 0.40
C ALA A 207 5.92 -24.41 0.40
N LYS A 208 6.56 -23.73 1.36
CA LYS A 208 8.02 -23.84 1.57
C LYS A 208 8.43 -25.27 1.98
N THR A 209 7.49 -26.11 2.43
CA THR A 209 7.73 -27.50 2.87
C THR A 209 7.93 -28.50 1.72
N THR A 210 7.73 -28.13 0.45
CA THR A 210 7.66 -29.12 -0.66
C THR A 210 8.76 -29.00 -1.73
N GLY A 211 9.66 -28.02 -1.67
CA GLY A 211 10.50 -27.66 -2.84
C GLY A 211 12.02 -27.83 -2.72
N THR A 212 12.57 -27.92 -1.52
CA THR A 212 14.03 -28.01 -1.32
C THR A 212 14.25 -28.90 -0.11
N ALA A 213 15.21 -29.83 -0.19
CA ALA A 213 15.63 -30.61 0.96
C ALA A 213 15.94 -29.62 2.10
N ALA A 214 15.01 -29.55 3.05
CA ALA A 214 15.16 -28.77 4.25
C ALA A 214 16.36 -29.37 4.98
N THR A 215 17.48 -28.66 4.99
CA THR A 215 18.43 -28.80 6.09
C THR A 215 17.64 -28.52 7.37
N ASP A 216 17.74 -29.41 8.34
CA ASP A 216 16.92 -29.46 9.56
C ASP A 216 16.94 -28.16 10.40
N GLU A 217 17.74 -27.16 10.03
CA GLU A 217 17.79 -25.83 10.66
C GLU A 217 16.73 -24.84 10.14
N ASP A 218 16.25 -24.95 8.90
CA ASP A 218 15.29 -23.99 8.32
C ASP A 218 13.80 -24.37 8.56
N ALA A 219 13.53 -25.62 8.95
CA ALA A 219 12.17 -26.11 9.23
C ALA A 219 11.62 -25.67 10.60
N ALA A 220 12.46 -25.11 11.48
CA ALA A 220 12.10 -24.73 12.84
C ALA A 220 11.53 -23.30 12.97
N THR A 221 11.58 -22.50 11.90
CA THR A 221 11.19 -21.08 11.98
C THR A 221 9.88 -20.83 11.24
N ASP A 222 8.80 -20.81 12.02
CA ASP A 222 7.47 -20.26 11.72
C ASP A 222 6.44 -21.15 10.98
N PRO A 223 5.85 -22.14 11.68
CA PRO A 223 4.47 -22.49 11.46
C PRO A 223 3.62 -21.51 12.29
N GLY A 224 3.22 -20.38 11.68
CA GLY A 224 2.31 -19.43 12.33
C GLY A 224 1.16 -20.15 13.01
N LEU A 225 0.89 -19.79 14.27
CA LEU A 225 -0.04 -20.50 15.15
C LEU A 225 -1.41 -20.63 14.46
N LYS A 226 -1.78 -21.85 14.03
CA LYS A 226 -3.12 -22.09 13.49
C LYS A 226 -4.11 -21.98 14.66
N LEU A 227 -4.77 -20.83 14.79
CA LEU A 227 -5.90 -20.63 15.70
C LEU A 227 -7.05 -21.54 15.25
N THR A 228 -7.00 -22.81 15.65
CA THR A 228 -8.14 -23.71 15.59
C THR A 228 -8.89 -23.63 16.90
N GLU A 229 -10.18 -23.91 16.88
CA GLU A 229 -11.01 -23.97 18.09
C GLU A 229 -10.42 -24.96 19.11
N ALA A 230 -9.83 -26.06 18.64
CA ALA A 230 -9.10 -27.01 19.48
C ALA A 230 -7.85 -26.39 20.16
N VAL A 231 -7.09 -25.54 19.46
CA VAL A 231 -5.92 -24.84 20.02
C VAL A 231 -6.36 -23.78 21.03
N LEU A 232 -7.41 -23.01 20.73
CA LEU A 232 -7.98 -22.03 21.67
C LEU A 232 -8.57 -22.70 22.92
N ALA A 233 -9.30 -23.81 22.75
CA ALA A 233 -9.89 -24.55 23.86
C ALA A 233 -8.83 -25.26 24.72
N ALA A 234 -7.66 -25.57 24.15
CA ALA A 234 -6.54 -26.20 24.87
C ALA A 234 -5.69 -25.19 25.67
N GLN A 235 -5.69 -23.90 25.33
CA GLN A 235 -4.85 -22.89 25.98
C GLN A 235 -5.04 -22.77 27.51
N PRO A 236 -6.27 -22.76 28.06
CA PRO A 236 -6.46 -22.70 29.52
C PRO A 236 -5.87 -23.93 30.22
N ARG A 237 -5.95 -25.10 29.57
CA ARG A 237 -5.43 -26.36 30.10
C ARG A 237 -3.90 -26.40 30.08
N LEU A 238 -3.28 -25.91 29.01
CA LEU A 238 -1.81 -25.81 28.91
C LEU A 238 -1.23 -24.84 29.95
N ILE A 239 -1.94 -23.74 30.25
CA ILE A 239 -1.55 -22.81 31.32
C ILE A 239 -1.67 -23.48 32.69
N ALA A 240 -2.76 -24.21 32.95
CA ALA A 240 -2.94 -24.93 34.20
C ALA A 240 -1.86 -26.02 34.40
N GLU A 241 -1.56 -26.80 33.36
CA GLU A 241 -0.52 -27.83 33.39
C GLU A 241 0.88 -27.21 33.58
N ALA A 242 1.17 -26.07 32.94
CA ALA A 242 2.43 -25.34 33.13
C ALA A 242 2.56 -24.75 34.56
N LEU A 243 1.46 -24.29 35.15
CA LEU A 243 1.42 -23.79 36.54
C LEU A 243 1.56 -24.92 37.55
N ASP A 244 0.95 -26.08 37.31
CA ASP A 244 1.07 -27.27 38.17
C ASP A 244 2.48 -27.90 38.13
N ALA A 245 3.18 -27.75 37.00
CA ALA A 245 4.57 -28.16 36.86
C ALA A 245 5.55 -27.25 37.64
N LEU A 246 5.11 -26.11 38.17
CA LEU A 246 5.96 -25.25 38.98
C LEU A 246 6.20 -25.88 40.37
N PRO A 247 7.46 -25.98 40.83
CA PRO A 247 7.76 -26.56 42.13
C PRO A 247 7.16 -25.72 43.26
N ARG A 248 6.44 -26.39 44.18
CA ARG A 248 5.75 -25.76 45.33
C ARG A 248 6.70 -24.87 46.15
N SER A 249 6.14 -23.81 46.74
CA SER A 249 6.91 -22.84 47.54
C SER A 249 7.36 -23.47 48.85
N GLU A 250 8.62 -23.24 49.22
CA GLU A 250 9.16 -23.63 50.53
C GLU A 250 8.92 -22.48 51.54
N PRO A 251 8.76 -22.75 52.85
CA PRO A 251 8.30 -21.75 53.82
C PRO A 251 9.19 -20.52 54.00
N ASP A 252 10.47 -20.60 53.60
CA ASP A 252 11.48 -19.58 53.92
C ASP A 252 12.10 -18.89 52.68
N ARG A 253 11.51 -19.08 51.48
CA ARG A 253 11.92 -18.35 50.25
C ARG A 253 10.74 -17.98 49.35
N ILE A 254 10.69 -16.70 48.96
CA ILE A 254 9.78 -16.20 47.93
C ILE A 254 10.33 -16.57 46.55
N LYS A 255 9.58 -17.35 45.76
CA LYS A 255 9.92 -17.67 44.37
C LYS A 255 9.23 -16.67 43.43
N VAL A 256 10.00 -16.00 42.58
CA VAL A 256 9.51 -15.08 41.55
C VAL A 256 9.61 -15.78 40.19
N TYR A 257 8.50 -15.84 39.46
CA TYR A 257 8.45 -16.39 38.11
C TYR A 257 8.16 -15.26 37.11
N ALA A 258 8.87 -15.23 35.99
CA ALA A 258 8.65 -14.29 34.90
C ALA A 258 8.08 -15.03 33.68
N VAL A 259 6.96 -14.54 33.17
CA VAL A 259 6.36 -15.04 31.92
C VAL A 259 6.58 -13.98 30.86
N THR A 260 7.29 -14.33 29.78
CA THR A 260 7.58 -13.43 28.67
C THR A 260 6.77 -13.87 27.46
N TYR A 261 5.93 -12.98 26.95
CA TYR A 261 5.10 -13.21 25.76
C TYR A 261 5.62 -12.35 24.60
N ALA A 262 5.97 -12.99 23.49
CA ALA A 262 6.53 -12.32 22.30
C ALA A 262 5.65 -12.63 21.06
N PRO A 263 4.63 -11.81 20.77
CA PRO A 263 3.69 -12.08 19.68
C PRO A 263 4.28 -11.82 18.27
N TYR A 264 5.43 -11.14 18.18
CA TYR A 264 6.12 -10.87 16.91
C TYR A 264 7.63 -11.08 17.11
N ALA A 265 8.08 -12.33 17.00
CA ALA A 265 9.50 -12.68 17.04
C ALA A 265 10.15 -12.34 15.69
N ILE A 266 10.34 -11.05 15.42
CA ILE A 266 11.29 -10.58 14.41
C ILE A 266 12.47 -9.99 15.18
N GLU A 267 13.65 -10.57 14.98
CA GLU A 267 14.99 -10.22 15.46
C GLU A 267 15.54 -10.94 16.72
N ASP A 268 16.71 -11.55 16.53
CA ASP A 268 17.63 -12.17 17.51
C ASP A 268 18.13 -11.24 18.63
N VAL A 269 17.64 -9.99 18.67
CA VAL A 269 17.91 -9.03 19.74
C VAL A 269 17.08 -9.38 20.99
N PHE A 270 15.84 -9.86 20.81
CA PHE A 270 14.96 -10.24 21.92
C PHE A 270 15.42 -11.48 22.69
N LYS A 271 16.03 -12.46 22.01
CA LYS A 271 16.62 -13.63 22.69
C LYS A 271 17.79 -13.21 23.60
N ARG A 272 18.57 -12.20 23.19
CA ARG A 272 19.66 -11.65 23.99
C ARG A 272 19.16 -10.83 25.18
N GLU A 273 18.17 -9.95 24.99
CA GLU A 273 17.61 -9.18 26.11
C GLU A 273 16.84 -10.04 27.11
N SER A 274 16.07 -11.04 26.64
CA SER A 274 15.35 -11.97 27.52
C SER A 274 16.31 -12.85 28.32
N ALA A 275 17.43 -13.29 27.70
CA ALA A 275 18.48 -14.01 28.40
C ALA A 275 19.18 -13.15 29.45
N VAL A 276 19.43 -11.86 29.18
CA VAL A 276 20.03 -10.93 30.15
C VAL A 276 19.09 -10.64 31.32
N VAL A 277 17.79 -10.50 31.07
CA VAL A 277 16.78 -10.33 32.13
C VAL A 277 16.63 -11.60 32.97
N ALA A 278 16.57 -12.77 32.34
CA ALA A 278 16.57 -14.05 33.02
C ALA A 278 17.84 -14.27 33.86
N GLN A 279 19.00 -13.87 33.33
CA GLN A 279 20.29 -13.94 34.02
C GLN A 279 20.39 -12.96 35.19
N ALA A 280 19.84 -11.74 35.05
CA ALA A 280 19.78 -10.76 36.13
C ALA A 280 18.84 -11.20 37.28
N MET A 281 17.70 -11.82 36.94
CA MET A 281 16.79 -12.42 37.92
C MET A 281 17.43 -13.64 38.62
N ALA A 282 18.12 -14.50 37.87
CA ALA A 282 18.85 -15.63 38.41
C ALA A 282 19.99 -15.22 39.36
N ALA A 283 20.74 -14.17 39.00
CA ALA A 283 21.84 -13.65 39.81
C ALA A 283 21.38 -12.96 41.10
N ARG A 284 20.21 -12.30 41.10
CA ARG A 284 19.73 -11.52 42.25
C ARG A 284 18.83 -12.30 43.22
N PHE A 285 18.17 -13.36 42.74
CA PHE A 285 17.24 -14.16 43.54
C PHE A 285 17.62 -15.65 43.64
N GLY A 286 18.78 -16.05 43.11
CA GLY A 286 19.28 -17.43 43.22
C GLY A 286 18.47 -18.44 42.41
N ALA A 287 18.05 -18.08 41.20
CA ALA A 287 17.23 -18.92 40.31
C ALA A 287 18.06 -19.67 39.23
N GLY A 288 19.32 -19.98 39.50
CA GLY A 288 20.26 -20.57 38.53
C GLY A 288 19.89 -21.96 38.01
N ASP A 289 19.14 -22.76 38.78
CA ASP A 289 18.82 -24.16 38.41
C ASP A 289 17.52 -24.35 37.62
N ARG A 290 16.78 -23.28 37.27
CA ARG A 290 15.38 -23.44 36.82
C ARG A 290 14.92 -22.50 35.69
N THR A 291 15.78 -22.23 34.71
CA THR A 291 15.36 -21.61 33.43
C THR A 291 15.03 -22.69 32.41
N SER A 292 13.75 -23.05 32.25
CA SER A 292 13.29 -23.75 31.04
C SER A 292 12.97 -22.70 29.98
N SER A 293 13.77 -22.63 28.91
CA SER A 293 13.43 -21.87 27.72
C SER A 293 12.31 -22.59 26.96
N TRP A 294 11.18 -21.90 26.78
CA TRP A 294 10.25 -22.16 25.70
C TRP A 294 10.26 -20.94 24.78
#